data_AF-A0A673MRL3-F1
#
_entry.id   AF-A0A673MRL3-F1
#
_cell.length_a   1.000
_cell.length_b   1.000
_cell.length_c   1.000
_cell.angle_alpha   90.00
_cell.angle_beta   90.00
_cell.angle_gamma   90.00
#
_symmetry.space_group_name_H-M   'P 1'
#
loop_
_entity.id
_entity.type
_entity.pdbx_description
1 polymer ?
#
loop_
_entity_poly.entity_id
_entity_poly.type
_entity_poly.pdbx_seq_one_letter_code
_entity_poly.pdbx_strand_id
1 'polypeptide(L)'
;MMKIWSVALNRDNYIRSCKLLPDGRTLIVGGEASTLTIWDLASQTPRIKAELTSSAPACYALAISPDAKVCFSCCSDGNIAVWDLHNQTLVRQFQGHTDGASCIDISHDGTKLWTGGLDNTVRSWDLREGRQLQQHDFTSQIFSLGYCPTGEWLAVGMESSNVEVLHHTKPDKYQLHLHESCVLSLKFAYCGNYTPELLYSTTSDRTLTVLFC
;
A
#
# COMPACT_ATOMS: atom_id res chain seq x y z
N MET A 1 -21.29 18.39 16.06
CA MET A 1 -22.12 17.41 15.34
C MET A 1 -21.20 16.61 14.42
N MET A 2 -21.10 15.29 14.62
CA MET A 2 -20.28 14.40 13.79
C MET A 2 -21.03 14.12 12.48
N LYS A 3 -20.39 14.35 11.33
CA LYS A 3 -20.97 14.05 10.01
C LYS A 3 -20.39 12.72 9.52
N ILE A 4 -21.25 11.80 9.11
CA ILE A 4 -20.86 10.47 8.60
C ILE A 4 -21.29 10.41 7.14
N TRP A 5 -20.37 10.00 6.27
CA TRP A 5 -20.61 9.85 4.84
C TRP A 5 -20.13 8.47 4.38
N SER A 6 -20.79 7.91 3.37
CA SER A 6 -20.30 6.73 2.64
C SER A 6 -19.73 7.16 1.29
N VAL A 7 -18.62 6.54 0.91
CA VAL A 7 -18.00 6.68 -0.40
C VAL A 7 -18.02 5.29 -1.04
N ALA A 8 -18.47 5.20 -2.28
CA ALA A 8 -18.55 3.95 -3.02
C ALA A 8 -17.98 4.15 -4.43
N LEU A 9 -17.30 3.13 -4.95
CA LEU A 9 -17.19 2.97 -6.39
C LEU A 9 -18.56 2.58 -6.95
N ASN A 10 -18.70 2.51 -8.28
CA ASN A 10 -19.93 2.05 -8.92
C ASN A 10 -20.47 0.77 -8.22
N ARG A 11 -21.79 0.57 -8.15
CA ARG A 11 -22.46 -0.30 -7.14
C ARG A 11 -21.95 -1.75 -7.05
N ASP A 12 -21.24 -2.25 -8.06
CA ASP A 12 -20.77 -3.63 -8.15
C ASP A 12 -19.25 -3.79 -7.94
N ASN A 13 -18.49 -2.70 -7.77
CA ASN A 13 -17.04 -2.75 -7.68
C ASN A 13 -16.55 -2.67 -6.22
N TYR A 14 -15.81 -3.68 -5.79
CA TYR A 14 -15.19 -3.68 -4.46
C TYR A 14 -14.13 -2.59 -4.35
N ILE A 15 -14.19 -1.77 -3.31
CA ILE A 15 -13.08 -0.89 -2.92
C ILE A 15 -12.00 -1.76 -2.27
N ARG A 16 -10.78 -1.62 -2.76
CA ARG A 16 -9.61 -2.37 -2.24
C ARG A 16 -8.68 -1.47 -1.46
N SER A 17 -8.62 -0.18 -1.79
CA SER A 17 -7.75 0.77 -1.09
C SER A 17 -8.29 2.19 -1.14
N CYS A 18 -8.04 2.95 -0.09
CA CYS A 18 -8.26 4.39 -0.08
C CYS A 18 -7.17 5.12 0.71
N LYS A 19 -6.87 6.37 0.31
CA LYS A 19 -5.89 7.23 0.98
C LYS A 19 -6.43 8.66 1.09
N LEU A 20 -6.49 9.15 2.32
CA LEU A 20 -6.76 10.56 2.61
C LEU A 20 -5.45 11.34 2.48
N LEU A 21 -5.46 12.44 1.73
CA LEU A 21 -4.32 13.33 1.63
C LEU A 21 -4.11 14.08 2.97
N PRO A 22 -2.90 14.57 3.24
CA PRO A 22 -2.60 15.35 4.45
C PRO A 22 -3.45 16.62 4.62
N ASP A 23 -4.07 17.12 3.54
CA ASP A 23 -5.04 18.23 3.60
C ASP A 23 -6.34 17.89 4.36
N GLY A 24 -6.58 16.60 4.62
CA GLY A 24 -7.80 16.08 5.26
C GLY A 24 -9.07 16.27 4.43
N ARG A 25 -8.94 16.65 3.15
CA ARG A 25 -10.02 17.09 2.28
C ARG A 25 -10.07 16.34 0.97
N THR A 26 -8.98 15.70 0.56
CA THR A 26 -8.93 14.94 -0.68
C THR A 26 -8.77 13.45 -0.35
N LEU A 27 -9.67 12.61 -0.87
CA LEU A 27 -9.62 11.16 -0.71
C LEU A 27 -9.46 10.50 -2.07
N ILE A 28 -8.48 9.60 -2.20
CA ILE A 28 -8.31 8.77 -3.40
C ILE A 28 -8.81 7.37 -3.10
N VAL A 29 -9.59 6.79 -4.01
CA VAL A 29 -10.19 5.46 -3.86
C VAL A 29 -9.86 4.62 -5.10
N GLY A 30 -9.35 3.42 -4.86
CA GLY A 30 -9.06 2.40 -5.87
C GLY A 30 -9.71 1.07 -5.51
N GLY A 31 -10.00 0.26 -6.52
CA GLY A 31 -10.68 -1.01 -6.33
C GLY A 31 -10.80 -1.80 -7.62
N GLU A 32 -11.86 -2.60 -7.73
CA GLU A 32 -12.16 -3.43 -8.90
C GLU A 32 -12.76 -2.60 -10.06
N ALA A 33 -12.03 -1.58 -10.46
CA ALA A 33 -12.32 -0.71 -11.58
C ALA A 33 -11.01 -0.26 -12.23
N SER A 34 -11.05 0.03 -13.52
CA SER A 34 -9.92 0.63 -14.24
C SER A 34 -9.70 2.11 -13.91
N THR A 35 -10.58 2.70 -13.09
CA THR A 35 -10.49 4.09 -12.66
C THR A 35 -10.26 4.20 -11.16
N LEU A 36 -9.34 5.08 -10.77
CA LEU A 36 -9.25 5.60 -9.41
C LEU A 36 -10.11 6.87 -9.33
N THR A 37 -10.87 7.03 -8.25
CA THR A 37 -11.70 8.22 -8.05
C THR A 37 -11.06 9.14 -7.01
N ILE A 38 -11.04 10.45 -7.30
CA ILE A 38 -10.57 11.48 -6.39
C ILE A 38 -11.77 12.26 -5.87
N TRP A 39 -11.95 12.26 -4.56
CA TRP A 39 -13.08 12.85 -3.87
C TRP A 39 -12.69 14.17 -3.19
N ASP A 40 -13.58 15.16 -3.29
CA ASP A 40 -13.58 16.36 -2.47
C ASP A 40 -14.46 16.15 -1.24
N LEU A 41 -13.85 16.16 -0.06
CA LEU A 41 -14.50 16.04 1.25
C LEU A 41 -14.71 17.40 1.94
N ALA A 42 -14.20 18.50 1.39
CA ALA A 42 -14.38 19.83 1.96
C ALA A 42 -15.81 20.37 1.77
N SER A 43 -16.52 19.81 0.81
CA SER A 43 -17.87 20.21 0.43
C SER A 43 -18.92 19.67 1.41
N GLN A 44 -20.12 20.27 1.41
CA GLN A 44 -21.20 19.83 2.31
C GLN A 44 -21.57 18.36 2.11
N THR A 45 -21.43 17.87 0.87
CA THR A 45 -21.53 16.47 0.50
C THR A 45 -20.26 16.05 -0.24
N PRO A 46 -19.65 14.89 0.10
CA PRO A 46 -18.54 14.34 -0.67
C PRO A 46 -18.93 14.12 -2.13
N ARG A 47 -18.05 14.51 -3.06
CA ARG A 47 -18.24 14.25 -4.49
C ARG A 47 -16.93 13.89 -5.16
N ILE A 48 -17.02 13.15 -6.26
CA ILE A 48 -15.90 12.93 -7.17
C ILE A 48 -15.58 14.27 -7.85
N LYS A 49 -14.30 14.68 -7.79
CA LYS A 49 -13.77 15.85 -8.48
C LYS A 49 -12.87 15.50 -9.67
N ALA A 50 -12.36 14.27 -9.73
CA ALA A 50 -11.51 13.78 -10.81
C ALA A 50 -11.45 12.25 -10.83
N GLU A 51 -11.03 11.68 -11.95
CA GLU A 51 -10.79 10.24 -12.15
C GLU A 51 -9.43 10.02 -12.81
N LEU A 52 -8.74 8.96 -12.42
CA LEU A 52 -7.46 8.54 -13.00
C LEU A 52 -7.65 7.17 -13.66
N THR A 53 -7.58 7.12 -15.00
CA THR A 53 -7.90 5.92 -15.77
C THR A 53 -6.66 5.13 -16.16
N SER A 54 -6.55 3.92 -15.61
CA SER A 54 -5.52 2.92 -15.93
C SER A 54 -6.00 1.97 -17.02
N SER A 55 -5.07 1.29 -17.70
CA SER A 55 -5.39 0.14 -18.56
C SER A 55 -5.70 -1.13 -17.78
N ALA A 56 -5.24 -1.22 -16.53
CA ALA A 56 -5.48 -2.38 -15.69
C ALA A 56 -6.94 -2.41 -15.20
N PRO A 57 -7.58 -3.58 -15.11
CA PRO A 57 -8.99 -3.68 -14.73
C PRO A 57 -9.24 -3.44 -13.23
N ALA A 58 -8.21 -3.51 -12.38
CA ALA A 58 -8.32 -3.24 -10.95
C ALA A 58 -7.05 -2.61 -10.37
N CYS A 59 -7.25 -1.92 -9.24
CA CYS A 59 -6.21 -1.42 -8.35
C CYS A 59 -6.39 -2.05 -6.97
N TYR A 60 -5.37 -2.77 -6.49
CA TYR A 60 -5.41 -3.45 -5.20
C TYR A 60 -4.94 -2.59 -4.04
N ALA A 61 -3.95 -1.72 -4.25
CA ALA A 61 -3.40 -0.90 -3.18
C ALA A 61 -2.92 0.47 -3.68
N LEU A 62 -3.00 1.46 -2.78
CA LEU A 62 -2.58 2.83 -3.04
C LEU A 62 -1.51 3.29 -2.04
N ALA A 63 -0.57 4.10 -2.49
CA ALA A 63 0.31 4.92 -1.65
C ALA A 63 0.34 6.36 -2.16
N ILE A 64 0.64 7.31 -1.27
CA ILE A 64 0.73 8.73 -1.57
C ILE A 64 2.13 9.21 -1.17
N SER A 65 2.78 10.00 -2.01
CA SER A 65 4.05 10.62 -1.67
C SER A 65 3.92 11.51 -0.42
N PRO A 66 4.98 11.66 0.40
CA PRO A 66 4.93 12.51 1.59
C PRO A 66 4.53 13.97 1.30
N ASP A 67 4.86 14.48 0.10
CA ASP A 67 4.49 15.82 -0.35
C ASP A 67 3.08 15.91 -0.98
N ALA A 68 2.34 14.79 -1.00
CA ALA A 68 0.98 14.66 -1.51
C ALA A 68 0.77 15.01 -3.00
N LYS A 69 1.85 14.96 -3.80
CA LYS A 69 1.77 15.27 -5.24
C LYS A 69 1.65 14.04 -6.12
N VAL A 70 2.09 12.89 -5.65
CA VAL A 70 2.15 11.66 -6.43
C VAL A 70 1.33 10.58 -5.76
N CYS A 71 0.54 9.86 -6.55
CA CYS A 71 -0.12 8.64 -6.12
C CYS A 71 0.47 7.44 -6.85
N PHE A 72 0.70 6.36 -6.11
CA PHE A 72 1.13 5.08 -6.63
C PHE A 72 -0.03 4.10 -6.51
N SER A 73 -0.34 3.38 -7.59
CA SER A 73 -1.39 2.37 -7.60
C SER A 73 -0.86 1.02 -8.06
N CYS A 74 -1.03 0.01 -7.21
CA CYS A 74 -0.73 -1.37 -7.56
C CYS A 74 -1.86 -1.94 -8.41
N CYS A 75 -1.55 -2.23 -9.67
CA CYS A 75 -2.50 -2.69 -10.66
C CYS A 75 -2.58 -4.23 -10.67
N SER A 76 -3.74 -4.75 -11.07
CA SER A 76 -3.97 -6.19 -11.21
C SER A 76 -3.18 -6.86 -12.34
N ASP A 77 -2.56 -6.09 -13.24
CA ASP A 77 -1.64 -6.57 -14.27
C ASP A 77 -0.16 -6.60 -13.82
N GLY A 78 0.09 -6.35 -12.52
CA GLY A 78 1.44 -6.34 -11.93
C GLY A 78 2.15 -4.99 -12.02
N ASN A 79 1.65 -4.05 -12.81
CA ASN A 79 2.27 -2.74 -12.93
C ASN A 79 1.99 -1.86 -11.70
N ILE A 80 2.93 -0.98 -11.38
CA ILE A 80 2.71 0.10 -10.42
C ILE A 80 2.57 1.40 -11.21
N ALA A 81 1.35 1.90 -11.34
CA ALA A 81 1.10 3.17 -12.01
C ALA A 81 1.43 4.35 -11.09
N VAL A 82 2.10 5.37 -11.65
CA VAL A 82 2.53 6.58 -10.96
C VAL A 82 1.78 7.77 -11.53
N TRP A 83 0.99 8.41 -10.68
CA TRP A 83 0.07 9.49 -11.06
C TRP A 83 0.55 10.82 -10.51
N ASP A 84 0.62 11.84 -11.36
CA ASP A 84 0.68 13.23 -10.92
C ASP A 84 -0.73 13.67 -10.52
N LEU A 85 -0.92 14.02 -9.25
CA LEU A 85 -2.23 14.39 -8.70
C LEU A 85 -2.67 15.82 -9.05
N HIS A 86 -1.72 16.69 -9.37
CA HIS A 86 -2.03 18.05 -9.82
C HIS A 86 -2.53 18.02 -11.26
N ASN A 87 -1.77 17.37 -12.13
CA ASN A 87 -2.08 17.27 -13.56
C ASN A 87 -3.07 16.15 -13.87
N GLN A 88 -3.34 15.24 -12.94
CA GLN A 88 -4.24 14.09 -13.09
C GLN A 88 -3.84 13.18 -14.25
N THR A 89 -2.53 12.91 -14.37
CA THR A 89 -1.96 12.15 -15.49
C THR A 89 -1.11 11.00 -15.00
N LEU A 90 -1.10 9.91 -15.77
CA LEU A 90 -0.14 8.82 -15.62
C LEU A 90 1.21 9.30 -16.12
N VAL A 91 2.21 9.39 -15.24
CA VAL A 91 3.55 9.93 -15.57
C VAL A 91 4.62 8.85 -15.70
N ARG A 92 4.41 7.69 -15.08
CA ARG A 92 5.34 6.55 -15.12
C ARG A 92 4.61 5.26 -14.76
N GLN A 93 5.20 4.13 -15.14
CA GLN A 93 4.85 2.83 -14.59
C GLN A 93 6.13 2.10 -14.15
N PHE A 94 6.07 1.45 -12.99
CA PHE A 94 7.06 0.44 -12.62
C PHE A 94 6.58 -0.92 -13.08
N GLN A 95 7.40 -1.58 -13.88
CA GLN A 95 7.13 -2.91 -14.44
C GLN A 95 8.05 -3.92 -13.78
N GLY A 96 7.53 -5.10 -13.47
CA GLY A 96 8.36 -6.18 -12.94
C GLY A 96 7.56 -7.34 -12.38
N HIS A 97 6.52 -7.07 -11.58
CA HIS A 97 5.68 -8.15 -11.06
C HIS A 97 5.03 -8.92 -12.22
N THR A 98 5.03 -10.23 -12.14
CA THR A 98 4.49 -11.12 -13.20
C THR A 98 3.06 -11.55 -12.96
N ASP A 99 2.47 -11.10 -11.85
CA ASP A 99 1.07 -11.22 -11.47
C ASP A 99 0.67 -9.94 -10.71
N GLY A 100 -0.59 -9.80 -10.31
CA GLY A 100 -1.13 -8.59 -9.69
C GLY A 100 -0.26 -8.05 -8.54
N ALA A 101 0.05 -6.75 -8.58
CA ALA A 101 0.70 -6.09 -7.46
C ALA A 101 -0.36 -5.86 -6.36
N SER A 102 -0.15 -6.42 -5.18
CA SER A 102 -1.20 -6.60 -4.17
C SER A 102 -1.14 -5.58 -3.03
N CYS A 103 0.05 -5.11 -2.68
CA CYS A 103 0.27 -4.20 -1.56
C CYS A 103 1.46 -3.27 -1.83
N ILE A 104 1.49 -2.15 -1.10
CA ILE A 104 2.45 -1.06 -1.30
C ILE A 104 2.68 -0.25 -0.04
N ASP A 105 3.91 0.20 0.15
CA ASP A 105 4.27 1.18 1.16
C ASP A 105 5.47 2.02 0.69
N ILE A 106 5.60 3.22 1.26
CA ILE A 106 6.58 4.22 0.84
C ILE A 106 7.45 4.62 2.04
N SER A 107 8.74 4.82 1.79
CA SER A 107 9.64 5.34 2.81
C SER A 107 9.24 6.77 3.22
N HIS A 108 9.50 7.13 4.49
CA HIS A 108 9.10 8.44 5.02
C HIS A 108 9.74 9.63 4.30
N ASP A 109 10.95 9.45 3.78
CA ASP A 109 11.67 10.43 2.97
C ASP A 109 11.17 10.48 1.50
N GLY A 110 10.26 9.58 1.11
CA GLY A 110 9.69 9.52 -0.23
C GLY A 110 10.68 9.07 -1.32
N THR A 111 11.80 8.44 -0.96
CA THR A 111 12.83 8.03 -1.92
C THR A 111 12.66 6.59 -2.42
N LYS A 112 12.02 5.73 -1.62
CA LYS A 112 11.84 4.31 -1.93
C LYS A 112 10.40 3.88 -1.82
N LEU A 113 10.03 2.94 -2.68
CA LEU A 113 8.74 2.26 -2.67
C LEU A 113 8.95 0.77 -2.50
N TRP A 114 8.10 0.12 -1.70
CA TRP A 114 8.06 -1.33 -1.54
C TRP A 114 6.72 -1.84 -2.05
N THR A 115 6.74 -2.91 -2.84
CA THR A 115 5.54 -3.54 -3.38
C THR A 115 5.60 -5.04 -3.20
N GLY A 116 4.48 -5.63 -2.82
CA GLY A 116 4.29 -7.08 -2.80
C GLY A 116 3.42 -7.50 -3.96
N GLY A 117 3.64 -8.70 -4.48
CA GLY A 117 2.89 -9.26 -5.59
C GLY A 117 2.24 -10.61 -5.28
N LEU A 118 1.23 -10.93 -6.08
CA LEU A 118 0.66 -12.27 -6.21
C LEU A 118 1.62 -13.24 -6.91
N ASP A 119 2.74 -12.73 -7.44
CA ASP A 119 3.87 -13.49 -7.98
C ASP A 119 4.86 -13.98 -6.90
N ASN A 120 4.46 -13.90 -5.62
CA ASN A 120 5.26 -14.26 -4.46
C ASN A 120 6.54 -13.43 -4.28
N THR A 121 6.60 -12.24 -4.87
CA THR A 121 7.77 -11.37 -4.73
C THR A 121 7.46 -10.10 -3.95
N VAL A 122 8.46 -9.63 -3.22
CA VAL A 122 8.54 -8.23 -2.77
C VAL A 122 9.61 -7.52 -3.57
N ARG A 123 9.30 -6.33 -4.07
CA ARG A 123 10.22 -5.49 -4.86
C ARG A 123 10.38 -4.14 -4.22
N SER A 124 11.58 -3.58 -4.32
CA SER A 124 11.85 -2.19 -3.97
C SER A 124 12.19 -1.37 -5.21
N TRP A 125 11.78 -0.10 -5.20
CA TRP A 125 11.93 0.81 -6.31
C TRP A 125 12.58 2.10 -5.84
N ASP A 126 13.51 2.61 -6.65
CA ASP A 126 14.03 3.96 -6.51
C ASP A 126 13.07 4.93 -7.19
N LEU A 127 12.46 5.83 -6.41
CA LEU A 127 11.47 6.76 -6.95
C LEU A 127 12.11 7.87 -7.78
N ARG A 128 13.37 8.23 -7.50
CA ARG A 128 14.10 9.26 -8.22
C ARG A 128 14.56 8.75 -9.58
N GLU A 129 15.27 7.62 -9.59
CA GLU A 129 15.83 7.01 -10.80
C GLU A 129 14.78 6.24 -11.60
N GLY A 130 13.70 5.82 -10.93
CA GLY A 130 12.59 5.15 -11.56
C GLY A 130 12.86 3.70 -11.93
N ARG A 131 13.72 3.01 -11.17
CA ARG A 131 14.14 1.63 -11.45
C ARG A 131 13.95 0.72 -10.25
N GLN A 132 13.89 -0.58 -10.50
CA GLN A 132 13.93 -1.59 -9.45
C GLN A 132 15.31 -1.58 -8.77
N LEU A 133 15.31 -1.71 -7.44
CA LEU A 133 16.49 -1.82 -6.61
C LEU A 133 16.73 -3.27 -6.19
N GLN A 134 15.72 -3.93 -5.62
CA GLN A 134 15.82 -5.30 -5.10
C GLN A 134 14.55 -6.10 -5.41
N GLN A 135 14.69 -7.42 -5.37
CA GLN A 135 13.61 -8.39 -5.38
C GLN A 135 13.91 -9.46 -4.33
N HIS A 136 12.87 -9.85 -3.59
CA HIS A 136 12.90 -10.94 -2.62
C HIS A 136 11.80 -11.93 -2.97
N ASP A 137 12.18 -13.20 -3.13
CA ASP A 137 11.24 -14.28 -3.42
C ASP A 137 10.74 -14.92 -2.12
N PHE A 138 9.45 -15.22 -2.09
CA PHE A 138 8.76 -15.87 -0.99
C PHE A 138 8.07 -17.15 -1.45
N THR A 139 7.60 -17.94 -0.49
CA THR A 139 6.93 -19.23 -0.76
C THR A 139 5.43 -19.10 -1.05
N SER A 140 4.86 -17.91 -0.87
CA SER A 140 3.42 -17.67 -0.99
C SER A 140 3.16 -16.23 -1.41
N GLN A 141 1.91 -15.95 -1.81
CA GLN A 141 1.52 -14.62 -2.29
C GLN A 141 1.66 -13.59 -1.17
N ILE A 142 2.07 -12.38 -1.53
CA ILE A 142 2.18 -11.28 -0.58
C ILE A 142 0.82 -10.59 -0.52
N PHE A 143 0.24 -10.44 0.66
CA PHE A 143 -1.05 -9.76 0.83
C PHE A 143 -0.92 -8.41 1.52
N SER A 144 0.09 -8.25 2.36
CA SER A 144 0.34 -7.00 3.04
C SER A 144 1.83 -6.78 3.29
N LEU A 145 2.22 -5.52 3.40
CA LEU A 145 3.54 -5.15 3.84
C LEU A 145 3.47 -3.84 4.64
N GLY A 146 4.48 -3.59 5.44
CA GLY A 146 4.67 -2.31 6.13
C GLY A 146 6.15 -2.00 6.24
N TYR A 147 6.54 -0.80 5.82
CA TYR A 147 7.89 -0.30 5.98
C TYR A 147 8.03 0.43 7.33
N CYS A 148 9.08 0.06 8.05
CA CYS A 148 9.44 0.66 9.33
C CYS A 148 9.72 2.17 9.15
N PRO A 149 9.07 3.06 9.92
CA PRO A 149 9.27 4.50 9.82
C PRO A 149 10.70 4.97 10.10
N THR A 150 11.46 4.27 10.96
CA THR A 150 12.88 4.57 11.23
C THR A 150 13.82 4.03 10.14
N GLY A 151 13.31 3.22 9.21
CA GLY A 151 13.94 2.94 7.94
C GLY A 151 14.81 1.68 7.88
N GLU A 152 14.67 0.75 8.81
CA GLU A 152 15.55 -0.44 8.88
C GLU A 152 14.86 -1.73 8.43
N TRP A 153 13.55 -1.85 8.70
CA TRP A 153 12.83 -3.11 8.59
C TRP A 153 11.62 -3.03 7.65
N LEU A 154 11.29 -4.15 7.04
CA LEU A 154 10.09 -4.35 6.26
C LEU A 154 9.37 -5.59 6.79
N ALA A 155 8.13 -5.42 7.24
CA ALA A 155 7.27 -6.54 7.59
C ALA A 155 6.49 -6.97 6.33
N VAL A 156 6.41 -8.27 6.09
CA VAL A 156 5.79 -8.90 4.93
C VAL A 156 4.81 -9.95 5.40
N GLY A 157 3.54 -9.76 5.07
CA GLY A 157 2.42 -10.62 5.43
C GLY A 157 1.95 -11.36 4.19
N MET A 158 1.88 -12.69 4.32
CA MET A 158 1.61 -13.57 3.19
C MET A 158 0.22 -14.19 3.27
N GLU A 159 -0.16 -14.89 2.20
CA GLU A 159 -1.26 -15.86 2.21
C GLU A 159 -1.01 -16.98 3.22
N SER A 160 0.25 -17.41 3.39
CA SER A 160 0.62 -18.27 4.52
C SER A 160 0.44 -17.52 5.84
N SER A 161 0.41 -18.25 6.96
CA SER A 161 0.23 -17.63 8.27
C SER A 161 1.49 -16.95 8.83
N ASN A 162 2.57 -16.91 8.04
CA ASN A 162 3.85 -16.35 8.46
C ASN A 162 3.92 -14.85 8.15
N VAL A 163 4.49 -14.10 9.09
CA VAL A 163 5.03 -12.76 8.82
C VAL A 163 6.54 -12.87 8.76
N GLU A 164 7.15 -12.36 7.70
CA GLU A 164 8.61 -12.18 7.65
C GLU A 164 8.97 -10.72 7.87
N VAL A 165 9.99 -10.47 8.67
CA VAL A 165 10.55 -9.13 8.89
C VAL A 165 11.97 -9.11 8.34
N LEU A 166 12.20 -8.31 7.30
CA LEU A 166 13.46 -8.24 6.57
C LEU A 166 14.19 -6.93 6.87
N HIS A 167 15.50 -6.98 7.08
CA HIS A 167 16.32 -5.76 7.05
C HIS A 167 16.56 -5.34 5.61
N HIS A 168 16.35 -4.06 5.28
CA HIS A 168 16.36 -3.64 3.87
C HIS A 168 17.75 -3.64 3.20
N THR A 169 18.82 -3.66 3.99
CA THR A 169 20.23 -3.65 3.51
C THR A 169 21.09 -4.80 4.02
N LYS A 170 20.67 -5.50 5.07
CA LYS A 170 21.45 -6.55 5.72
C LYS A 170 20.75 -7.88 5.49
N PRO A 171 21.47 -9.02 5.57
CA PRO A 171 20.85 -10.33 5.38
C PRO A 171 19.92 -10.73 6.54
N ASP A 172 19.85 -9.95 7.62
CA ASP A 172 19.01 -10.20 8.78
C ASP A 172 17.54 -10.33 8.40
N LYS A 173 16.92 -11.43 8.84
CA LYS A 173 15.49 -11.67 8.72
C LYS A 173 14.95 -12.43 9.93
N TYR A 174 13.71 -12.13 10.28
CA TYR A 174 12.97 -12.83 11.32
C TYR A 174 11.69 -13.41 10.74
N GLN A 175 11.32 -14.59 11.22
CA GLN A 175 10.01 -15.18 10.94
C GLN A 175 9.18 -15.16 12.22
N LEU A 176 7.95 -14.69 12.08
CA LEU A 176 6.99 -14.57 13.15
C LEU A 176 5.82 -15.51 12.84
N HIS A 177 5.71 -16.57 13.64
CA HIS A 177 4.59 -17.52 13.58
C HIS A 177 3.50 -17.08 14.56
N LEU A 178 2.85 -15.96 14.24
CA LEU A 178 1.88 -15.33 15.13
C LEU A 178 0.43 -15.70 14.80
N HIS A 179 0.21 -16.35 13.67
CA HIS A 179 -1.11 -16.55 13.10
C HIS A 179 -1.30 -17.98 12.62
N GLU A 180 -2.56 -18.39 12.52
CA GLU A 180 -2.99 -19.67 11.95
C GLU A 180 -3.61 -19.49 10.55
N SER A 181 -3.68 -18.25 10.05
CA SER A 181 -4.34 -17.89 8.79
C SER A 181 -3.64 -16.72 8.08
N CYS A 182 -4.13 -16.39 6.88
CA CYS A 182 -3.56 -15.37 5.98
C CYS A 182 -3.41 -14.01 6.68
N VAL A 183 -2.30 -13.31 6.45
CA VAL A 183 -2.04 -11.97 7.01
C VAL A 183 -2.51 -10.88 6.04
N LEU A 184 -3.70 -10.35 6.31
CA LEU A 184 -4.43 -9.47 5.40
C LEU A 184 -4.01 -8.00 5.49
N SER A 185 -3.47 -7.56 6.63
CA SER A 185 -2.96 -6.20 6.79
C SER A 185 -1.83 -6.17 7.80
N LEU A 186 -0.81 -5.38 7.47
CA LEU A 186 0.28 -5.03 8.34
C LEU A 186 0.37 -3.51 8.43
N LYS A 187 0.71 -3.00 9.61
CA LYS A 187 0.99 -1.58 9.78
C LYS A 187 1.98 -1.36 10.92
N PHE A 188 3.04 -0.62 10.66
CA PHE A 188 3.87 -0.06 11.73
C PHE A 188 3.16 1.17 12.32
N ALA A 189 3.15 1.29 13.65
CA ALA A 189 2.88 2.57 14.31
C ALA A 189 4.15 3.14 14.92
N TYR A 190 4.26 4.45 14.79
CA TYR A 190 5.28 5.27 15.42
C TYR A 190 4.61 6.11 16.50
N CYS A 191 5.02 5.96 17.76
CA CYS A 191 4.50 6.73 18.88
C CYS A 191 5.62 7.53 19.57
N GLY A 192 6.24 8.45 18.83
CA GLY A 192 7.17 9.44 19.38
C GLY A 192 8.39 8.87 20.12
N ASN A 193 9.22 9.76 20.65
CA ASN A 193 10.64 9.53 20.98
C ASN A 193 10.97 8.45 22.04
N TYR A 194 10.01 7.67 22.59
CA TYR A 194 10.26 6.78 23.72
C TYR A 194 9.41 5.48 23.78
N THR A 195 8.84 4.98 22.68
CA THR A 195 8.16 3.66 22.70
C THR A 195 8.74 2.70 21.66
N PRO A 196 8.72 1.37 21.93
CA PRO A 196 9.06 0.36 20.93
C PRO A 196 8.16 0.52 19.71
N GLU A 197 8.67 0.22 18.53
CA GLU A 197 7.84 0.26 17.33
C GLU A 197 6.77 -0.81 17.43
N LEU A 198 5.53 -0.46 17.10
CA LEU A 198 4.43 -1.41 17.17
C LEU A 198 4.09 -1.92 15.78
N LEU A 199 4.25 -3.22 15.56
CA LEU A 199 3.72 -3.87 14.36
C LEU A 199 2.34 -4.45 14.67
N TYR A 200 1.34 -3.99 13.94
CA TYR A 200 -0.02 -4.51 13.99
C TYR A 200 -0.23 -5.44 12.80
N SER A 201 -0.75 -6.64 13.06
CA SER A 201 -1.12 -7.59 12.02
C SER A 201 -2.55 -8.07 12.22
N THR A 202 -3.31 -8.15 11.14
CA THR A 202 -4.66 -8.73 11.13
C THR A 202 -4.77 -9.85 10.14
N THR A 203 -5.62 -10.83 10.44
CA THR A 203 -5.75 -12.06 9.67
C THR A 203 -7.17 -12.42 9.33
N SER A 204 -7.33 -13.37 8.40
CA SER A 204 -8.64 -13.89 7.99
C SER A 204 -9.41 -14.61 9.12
N ASP A 205 -8.72 -15.12 10.14
CA ASP A 205 -9.33 -15.70 11.34
C ASP A 205 -9.80 -14.66 12.37
N ARG A 206 -9.74 -13.37 12.03
CA ARG A 206 -10.20 -12.22 12.82
C ARG A 206 -9.34 -11.95 14.06
N THR A 207 -8.08 -12.35 14.05
CA THR A 207 -7.12 -11.98 15.09
C THR A 207 -6.40 -10.66 14.75
N LEU A 208 -6.07 -9.90 15.79
CA LEU A 208 -5.20 -8.72 15.74
C LEU A 208 -4.03 -8.99 16.69
N THR A 209 -2.81 -9.01 16.17
CA THR A 209 -1.59 -9.15 16.97
C THR A 209 -0.83 -7.83 16.98
N VAL A 210 -0.33 -7.46 18.17
CA VAL A 210 0.50 -6.27 18.38
C VAL A 210 1.86 -6.75 18.84
N LEU A 211 2.89 -6.49 18.04
CA LEU A 211 4.27 -6.81 18.37
C LEU A 211 5.03 -5.57 18.81
N PHE A 212 5.81 -5.69 19.88
CA PHE A 212 6.77 -4.68 20.29
C PHE A 212 8.11 -5.01 19.62
N CYS A 213 8.54 -4.15 18.70
CA CYS A 213 9.82 -4.20 18.01
C CYS A 213 10.80 -3.21 18.64
#